data_AF-A0A821MUT9-F1
#
_entry.id   AF-A0A821MUT9-F1
#
_cell.length_a   1.000
_cell.length_b   1.000
_cell.length_c   1.000
_cell.angle_alpha   90.00
_cell.angle_beta   90.00
_cell.angle_gamma   90.00
#
_symmetry.space_group_name_H-M   'P 1'
#
loop_
_entity.id
_entity.type
_entity.pdbx_description
1 polymer ?
#
loop_
_entity_poly.entity_id
_entity_poly.type
_entity_poly.pdbx_seq_one_letter_code
_entity_poly.pdbx_strand_id
1 'polypeptide(L)'
;LFSYDDVYRGYSNDPMVLNPVTELEAYLNDPIRFNFSEYWCRSELNQLKKLVVRVGSVQASSAPVERIFSCAGLILSSRRTRLTEQLFKD
;
A
#
# COMPACT_ATOMS: atom_id res chain seq x y z
N LEU A 1 -11.52 -14.41 -8.03
CA LEU A 1 -10.92 -14.61 -6.68
C LEU A 1 -9.68 -13.70 -6.64
N PHE A 2 -9.83 -12.38 -6.63
CA PHE A 2 -10.30 -11.55 -5.52
C PHE A 2 -11.21 -10.43 -6.06
N SER A 3 -12.43 -10.31 -5.52
CA SER A 3 -13.25 -9.11 -5.64
C SER A 3 -12.78 -8.17 -4.54
N TYR A 4 -12.21 -7.03 -4.89
CA TYR A 4 -12.11 -5.94 -3.93
C TYR A 4 -13.50 -5.29 -3.91
N ASP A 5 -14.30 -5.66 -2.92
CA ASP A 5 -15.56 -4.97 -2.69
C ASP A 5 -15.22 -3.51 -2.35
N ASP A 6 -15.55 -2.61 -3.28
CA ASP A 6 -15.45 -1.16 -3.11
C ASP A 6 -16.46 -0.73 -2.02
N VAL A 7 -16.07 -0.89 -0.76
CA VAL A 7 -16.76 -0.30 0.39
C VAL A 7 -16.29 1.15 0.55
N TYR A 8 -16.48 1.97 -0.48
CA TYR A 8 -16.50 3.43 -0.31
C TYR A 8 -17.95 3.84 -0.08
N ARG A 9 -18.38 3.61 1.17
CA ARG A 9 -19.56 4.27 1.74
C ARG A 9 -19.42 5.77 1.51
N GLY A 10 -20.45 6.36 0.88
CA GLY A 10 -20.55 7.79 0.69
C GLY A 10 -20.35 8.55 1.98
N TYR A 11 -19.41 9.50 1.94
CA TYR A 11 -19.38 10.66 2.81
C TYR A 11 -19.40 11.88 1.90
N SER A 12 -20.59 12.41 1.67
CA SER A 12 -20.75 13.78 1.20
C SER A 12 -20.36 14.72 2.35
N ASN A 13 -19.09 15.09 2.42
CA ASN A 13 -18.59 16.23 3.16
C ASN A 13 -17.57 16.89 2.22
N ASP A 14 -17.86 18.09 1.72
CA ASP A 14 -16.84 18.85 1.00
C ASP A 14 -15.60 18.94 1.90
N PRO A 15 -14.45 18.35 1.53
CA PRO A 15 -13.28 18.36 2.38
C PRO A 15 -12.84 19.81 2.46
N MET A 16 -12.92 20.39 3.66
CA MET A 16 -12.32 21.68 3.94
C MET A 16 -10.84 21.58 3.51
N VAL A 17 -10.49 22.18 2.38
CA VAL A 17 -9.18 22.04 1.77
C VAL A 17 -8.22 22.85 2.63
N LEU A 18 -7.59 22.17 3.59
CA LEU A 18 -6.54 22.76 4.41
C LEU A 18 -5.36 23.17 3.53
N ASN A 19 -4.72 24.26 3.90
CA ASN A 19 -3.49 24.69 3.25
C ASN A 19 -2.41 23.61 3.53
N PRO A 20 -1.63 23.18 2.52
CA PRO A 20 -0.56 22.18 2.71
C PRO A 20 0.36 22.45 3.90
N VAL A 21 0.67 23.72 4.19
CA VAL A 21 1.53 24.09 5.33
C VAL A 21 0.84 23.79 6.65
N THR A 22 -0.43 24.14 6.79
CA THR A 22 -1.22 23.87 8.00
C THR A 22 -1.43 22.37 8.23
N GLU A 23 -1.59 21.59 7.16
CA GLU A 23 -1.71 20.14 7.21
C GLU A 23 -0.41 19.48 7.71
N LEU A 24 0.74 19.98 7.24
CA LEU A 24 2.06 19.53 7.68
C LEU A 24 2.33 19.90 9.14
N GLU A 25 2.00 21.11 9.55
CA GLU A 25 2.13 21.54 10.95
C GLU A 25 1.26 20.70 11.88
N ALA A 26 0.02 20.40 11.48
CA ALA A 26 -0.86 19.50 12.24
C ALA A 26 -0.23 18.11 12.41
N TYR A 27 0.32 17.54 11.33
CA TYR A 27 1.05 16.27 11.37
C TYR A 27 2.26 16.30 12.32
N LEU A 28 3.10 17.34 12.22
CA LEU A 28 4.33 17.45 13.01
C LEU A 28 4.08 17.71 14.51
N ASN A 29 2.91 18.25 14.86
CA ASN A 29 2.53 18.51 16.24
C ASN A 29 1.72 17.38 16.88
N ASP A 30 1.24 16.40 16.10
CA ASP A 30 0.47 15.29 16.62
C ASP A 30 1.38 14.27 17.37
N PRO A 31 1.10 13.95 18.65
CA PRO A 31 1.90 13.01 19.43
C PRO A 31 1.72 11.54 19.01
N ILE A 32 0.65 11.20 18.28
CA ILE A 32 0.33 9.82 17.86
C ILE A 32 1.03 9.47 16.52
N ARG A 33 1.64 10.45 15.84
CA ARG A 33 2.30 10.30 14.53
C ARG A 33 3.34 9.18 14.45
N PHE A 34 3.90 8.74 15.58
CA PHE A 34 4.88 7.66 15.65
C PHE A 34 4.28 6.29 15.30
N ASN A 35 2.98 6.08 15.55
CA ASN A 35 2.29 4.88 15.09
C ASN A 35 1.75 5.11 13.68
N PHE A 36 2.61 4.89 12.68
CA PHE A 36 2.31 5.18 11.28
C PHE A 36 0.97 4.59 10.80
N SER A 37 0.75 3.29 11.02
CA SER A 37 -0.45 2.59 10.51
C SER A 37 -1.73 3.12 11.15
N GLU A 38 -1.73 3.25 12.48
CA GLU A 38 -2.90 3.76 13.22
C GLU A 38 -3.19 5.22 12.87
N TYR A 39 -2.14 6.03 12.76
CA TYR A 39 -2.25 7.45 12.44
C TYR A 39 -2.90 7.67 11.07
N TRP A 40 -2.34 7.09 10.00
CA TRP A 40 -2.85 7.34 8.64
C TRP A 40 -4.21 6.70 8.37
N CYS A 41 -4.56 5.62 9.08
CA CYS A 41 -5.91 5.05 9.01
C CYS A 41 -6.97 6.02 9.52
N ARG A 42 -6.70 6.74 10.62
CA ARG A 42 -7.65 7.65 11.26
C ARG A 42 -7.50 9.11 10.85
N SER A 43 -6.41 9.47 10.17
CA SER A 43 -6.11 10.84 9.77
C SER A 43 -7.12 11.39 8.75
N GLU A 44 -7.55 12.63 8.99
CA GLU A 44 -8.38 13.45 8.10
C GLU A 44 -7.54 14.35 7.15
N LEU A 45 -6.21 14.22 7.19
CA LEU A 45 -5.26 14.98 6.37
C LEU A 45 -5.27 14.47 4.92
N ASN A 46 -6.20 14.97 4.10
CA ASN A 46 -6.50 14.42 2.78
C ASN A 46 -5.36 14.56 1.74
N GLN A 47 -4.59 15.65 1.74
CA GLN A 47 -3.53 15.84 0.73
C GLN A 47 -2.27 15.08 1.12
N LEU A 48 -1.90 15.17 2.40
CA LEU A 48 -0.74 14.50 2.95
C LEU A 48 -0.93 12.98 2.95
N LYS A 49 -2.14 12.48 3.23
CA LYS A 49 -2.46 11.05 3.12
C LYS A 49 -2.29 10.52 1.70
N LYS A 50 -2.66 11.29 0.67
CA LYS A 50 -2.40 10.90 -0.74
C LYS A 50 -0.90 10.78 -1.02
N LEU A 51 -0.09 11.70 -0.49
CA LEU A 51 1.36 11.66 -0.62
C LEU A 51 1.96 10.45 0.11
N VAL A 52 1.50 10.19 1.33
CA VAL A 52 1.96 9.06 2.14
C VAL A 52 1.64 7.73 1.48
N VAL A 53 0.45 7.56 0.90
CA VAL A 53 0.13 6.33 0.15
C VAL A 53 1.07 6.15 -1.03
N ARG A 54 1.36 7.22 -1.79
CA ARG A 54 2.27 7.15 -2.94
C ARG A 54 3.70 6.83 -2.53
N VAL A 55 4.21 7.49 -1.49
CA VAL A 55 5.62 7.31 -1.06
C VAL A 55 5.78 6.02 -0.26
N GLY A 56 4.87 5.73 0.65
CA GLY A 56 4.92 4.55 1.52
C GLY A 56 4.59 3.22 0.83
N SER A 57 3.96 3.25 -0.34
CA SER A 57 3.78 2.03 -1.15
C SER A 57 5.04 1.63 -1.93
N VAL A 58 6.03 2.52 -2.04
CA VAL A 58 7.31 2.20 -2.68
C VAL A 58 8.06 1.20 -1.81
N GLN A 59 8.36 0.04 -2.39
CA GLN A 59 9.14 -0.99 -1.72
C GLN A 59 10.56 -0.48 -1.49
N ALA A 60 11.03 -0.56 -0.24
CA ALA A 60 12.38 -0.11 0.13
C ALA A 60 13.49 -0.99 -0.48
N SER A 61 13.16 -2.20 -0.90
CA SER A 61 14.06 -3.16 -1.53
C SER A 61 13.62 -3.46 -2.96
N SER A 62 14.58 -3.77 -3.82
CA SER A 62 14.34 -4.33 -5.16
C SER A 62 13.95 -5.82 -5.12
N ALA A 63 14.04 -6.45 -3.96
CA ALA A 63 13.83 -7.88 -3.73
C ALA A 63 12.63 -8.23 -2.80
N PRO A 64 11.51 -7.48 -2.79
CA PRO A 64 10.44 -7.71 -1.81
C PRO A 64 9.70 -9.04 -2.02
N VAL A 65 9.77 -9.57 -3.24
CA VAL A 65 9.10 -10.79 -3.69
C VAL A 65 10.04 -12.01 -3.79
N GLU A 66 11.32 -11.88 -3.44
CA GLU A 66 12.30 -12.98 -3.54
C GLU A 66 11.90 -14.20 -2.71
N ARG A 67 11.19 -14.00 -1.58
CA ARG A 67 10.64 -15.12 -0.81
C ARG A 67 9.64 -15.94 -1.61
N ILE A 68 8.78 -15.27 -2.40
CA ILE A 68 7.82 -15.95 -3.27
C ILE A 68 8.57 -16.71 -4.37
N PHE A 69 9.57 -16.09 -4.99
CA PHE A 69 10.40 -16.75 -6.01
C PHE A 69 11.18 -17.95 -5.46
N SER A 70 11.69 -17.85 -4.23
CA SER A 70 12.38 -18.95 -3.55
C SER A 70 11.44 -20.14 -3.34
N CYS A 71 10.21 -19.89 -2.87
CA CYS A 71 9.20 -20.93 -2.71
C CYS A 71 8.76 -21.51 -4.07
N ALA A 72 8.60 -20.67 -5.09
CA ALA A 72 8.22 -21.07 -6.43
C ALA A 72 9.32 -21.86 -7.16
N GLY A 73 10.55 -21.90 -6.64
CA GLY A 73 11.65 -22.69 -7.18
C GLY A 73 11.30 -24.17 -7.39
N LEU A 74 10.38 -24.75 -6.61
CA LEU A 74 9.94 -26.14 -6.78
C LEU A 74 9.25 -26.41 -8.13
N ILE A 75 8.55 -25.42 -8.68
CA ILE A 75 7.77 -25.54 -9.93
C ILE A 75 8.41 -24.77 -11.09
N LEU A 76 9.31 -23.82 -10.81
CA LEU A 76 10.01 -23.03 -11.81
C LEU A 76 11.38 -23.62 -12.20
N SER A 77 12.05 -24.37 -11.31
CA SER A 77 13.35 -24.99 -11.61
C SER A 77 13.24 -26.25 -12.46
N SER A 78 14.34 -26.69 -13.10
CA SER A 78 14.39 -27.89 -13.94
C SER A 78 14.33 -29.19 -13.10
N ARG A 79 13.20 -29.41 -12.44
CA ARG A 79 12.89 -30.60 -11.65
C ARG A 79 11.69 -31.32 -12.26
N ARG A 80 11.42 -32.54 -11.78
CA ARG A 80 10.27 -33.36 -12.21
C ARG A 80 8.92 -32.64 -12.07
N THR A 81 8.82 -31.67 -11.18
CA THR A 81 7.62 -30.87 -10.88
C THR A 81 7.51 -29.57 -11.68
N ARG A 82 8.34 -29.38 -12.73
CA ARG A 82 8.30 -28.15 -13.54
C ARG A 82 6.95 -27.99 -14.22
N LEU A 83 6.33 -26.82 -14.06
CA LEU A 83 5.14 -26.43 -14.81
C LEU A 83 5.54 -25.77 -16.14
N THR A 84 4.77 -25.99 -17.19
CA THR A 84 4.96 -25.39 -18.50
C THR A 84 4.65 -23.89 -18.48
N GLU A 85 5.47 -23.09 -19.15
CA GLU A 85 5.38 -21.61 -19.14
C GLU A 85 4.05 -21.05 -19.65
N GLN A 86 3.30 -21.85 -20.41
CA GLN A 86 1.96 -21.49 -20.90
C GLN A 86 0.95 -21.27 -19.76
N LEU A 87 1.14 -21.88 -18.58
CA LEU A 87 0.26 -21.72 -17.42
C LEU A 87 0.43 -20.39 -16.68
N PHE A 88 1.45 -19.59 -16.98
CA PHE A 88 1.77 -18.35 -16.27
C PHE A 88 1.51 -17.07 -17.09
N LYS A 89 0.82 -17.18 -18.23
CA LYS A 89 0.64 -16.09 -19.20
C LYS A 89 -0.75 -15.41 -19.18
N ASP A 90 -1.60 -15.77 -18.24
CA ASP A 90 -2.93 -15.15 -18.02
C ASP A 90 -2.92 -14.29 -16.74
#